data_AF-F1LH49-F1
#
_entry.id   AF-F1LH49-F1
#
_cell.length_a   1.000
_cell.length_b   1.000
_cell.length_c   1.000
_cell.angle_alpha   90.00
_cell.angle_beta   90.00
_cell.angle_gamma   90.00
#
_symmetry.space_group_name_H-M   'P 1'
#
loop_
_entity.id
_entity.type
_entity.pdbx_description
1 polymer ?
#
loop_
_entity_poly.entity_id
_entity_poly.type
_entity_poly.pdbx_seq_one_letter_code
_entity_poly.pdbx_strand_id
1 'polypeptide(L)' 'MHSRTGEWRCVAAMSKRRCGVGVAALNHLLYAVGGHDGQSYLNSIERYDPA' A
#
# COMPACT_ATOMS: atom_id res chain seq x y z
N MET A 1 -2.21 -7.11 -18.54
CA MET A 1 -3.37 -7.53 -17.72
C MET A 1 -3.04 -8.86 -17.04
N HIS A 2 -2.53 -8.82 -15.80
CA HIS A 2 -2.34 -10.04 -15.01
C HIS A 2 -3.53 -10.21 -14.08
N SER A 3 -4.46 -11.09 -14.45
CA SER A 3 -5.39 -11.75 -13.51
C SER A 3 -6.16 -12.83 -14.25
N ARG A 4 -5.54 -13.99 -14.45
CA ARG A 4 -6.21 -15.22 -14.95
C ARG A 4 -6.51 -16.23 -13.85
N THR A 5 -6.10 -15.93 -12.62
CA THR A 5 -6.25 -16.79 -11.46
C THR A 5 -7.12 -16.02 -10.47
N GLY A 6 -8.33 -16.49 -10.19
CA GLY A 6 -9.25 -15.88 -9.22
C GLY A 6 -8.76 -16.03 -7.77
N GLU A 7 -7.46 -15.88 -7.56
CA GLU A 7 -6.74 -16.18 -6.33
C GLU A 7 -6.04 -14.92 -5.84
N TRP A 8 -6.15 -14.68 -4.54
CA TRP A 8 -5.37 -13.66 -3.86
C TRP A 8 -3.97 -14.17 -3.60
N ARG A 9 -2.98 -13.30 -3.77
CA ARG A 9 -1.58 -13.57 -3.43
C ARG A 9 -1.01 -12.47 -2.56
N CYS A 10 -0.10 -12.86 -1.67
CA CYS A 10 0.73 -11.90 -0.96
C CYS A 10 1.66 -11.18 -1.94
N VAL A 11 1.89 -9.90 -1.70
CA VAL A 11 2.89 -9.06 -2.37
C VAL A 11 3.89 -8.53 -1.34
N ALA A 12 4.80 -7.64 -1.75
CA ALA A 12 5.73 -7.02 -0.82
C ALA A 12 4.98 -6.39 0.37
N ALA A 13 5.48 -6.64 1.58
CA ALA A 13 4.93 -6.04 2.79
C ALA A 13 5.18 -4.53 2.81
N MET A 14 4.32 -3.79 3.51
CA MET A 14 4.57 -2.38 3.82
C MET A 14 5.83 -2.23 4.68
N SER A 15 6.57 -1.14 4.49
CA SER A 15 7.77 -0.84 5.27
C SER A 15 7.43 -0.47 6.71
N LYS A 16 6.23 0.09 6.92
CA LYS A 16 5.70 0.42 8.24
C LYS A 16 4.22 0.04 8.28
N ARG A 17 3.77 -0.54 9.40
CA ARG A 17 2.35 -0.85 9.61
C ARG A 17 1.51 0.42 9.48
N ARG A 18 0.36 0.32 8.80
CA ARG A 18 -0.63 1.42 8.70
C ARG A 18 -2.05 0.86 8.82
N CYS A 19 -2.93 1.58 9.52
CA CYS A 19 -4.39 1.44 9.46
C CYS A 19 -5.04 2.81 9.22
N GLY A 20 -6.28 2.83 8.71
CA GLY A 20 -6.99 4.08 8.39
C GLY A 20 -6.25 4.97 7.37
N VAL A 21 -5.51 4.35 6.44
CA VAL A 21 -4.62 5.03 5.48
C VAL A 21 -5.39 5.43 4.21
N GLY A 22 -5.03 6.58 3.63
CA GLY A 22 -5.52 6.97 2.30
C GLY A 22 -4.69 6.30 1.20
N VAL A 23 -5.33 5.76 0.17
CA VAL A 23 -4.66 5.05 -0.93
C VAL A 23 -5.06 5.64 -2.27
N ALA A 24 -4.08 5.83 -3.17
CA ALA A 24 -4.31 6.27 -4.54
C ALA A 24 -3.41 5.53 -5.53
N ALA A 25 -3.93 5.29 -6.74
CA ALA A 25 -3.14 4.83 -7.88
C ALA A 25 -2.77 6.03 -8.75
N LEU A 26 -1.48 6.23 -9.01
CA LEU A 26 -0.97 7.33 -9.82
C LEU A 26 0.27 6.86 -10.59
N ASN A 27 0.35 7.16 -11.89
CA ASN A 27 1.49 6.82 -12.75
C ASN A 27 1.90 5.33 -12.66
N HIS A 28 0.93 4.41 -12.64
CA HIS A 28 1.12 2.96 -12.51
C HIS A 28 1.65 2.47 -11.15
N LEU A 29 1.60 3.32 -10.13
CA LEU A 29 2.16 3.06 -8.81
C LEU A 29 1.06 3.21 -7.75
N LEU A 30 1.18 2.44 -6.67
CA LEU A 30 0.23 2.52 -5.55
C LEU A 30 0.86 3.31 -4.41
N TYR A 31 0.14 4.32 -3.91
CA TYR A 31 0.61 5.18 -2.83
C TYR A 31 -0.27 5.00 -1.60
N ALA A 32 0.36 4.84 -0.43
CA ALA A 32 -0.31 4.80 0.86
C ALA A 32 0.16 5.99 1.71
N VAL A 33 -0.76 6.91 2.02
CA VAL A 33 -0.49 8.22 2.64
C VAL A 33 -1.03 8.25 4.07
N GLY A 34 -0.14 8.51 5.03
CA GLY A 34 -0.50 8.69 6.43
C GLY A 34 -0.96 7.39 7.11
N GLY A 35 -2.06 7.47 7.86
CA GLY A 35 -2.61 6.39 8.68
C GLY A 35 -2.06 6.37 10.11
N HIS A 36 -2.29 5.27 10.82
CA HIS A 36 -1.83 5.03 12.19
C HIS A 36 -1.10 3.68 12.26
N ASP A 37 0.04 3.62 12.96
CA ASP A 37 0.87 2.39 13.04
C ASP A 37 0.55 1.49 14.25
N GLY A 38 -0.41 1.89 15.08
CA GLY A 38 -0.74 1.25 16.35
C GLY A 38 -0.17 1.98 17.56
N GLN A 39 0.69 2.97 17.35
CA GLN A 39 1.25 3.83 18.41
C GLN A 39 1.06 5.32 18.11
N SER A 40 1.17 5.73 16.84
CA SER A 40 1.14 7.13 16.42
C SER A 40 0.54 7.30 15.02
N TYR A 41 0.04 8.50 14.76
CA TYR A 41 -0.34 8.91 13.40
C TYR A 41 0.92 9.19 12.56
N LEU A 42 0.85 8.80 11.29
CA LEU A 42 1.96 8.87 10.37
C LEU A 42 1.85 10.13 9.50
N ASN A 43 2.95 10.87 9.39
CA ASN A 43 3.13 11.97 8.43
C ASN A 43 3.91 11.54 7.17
N SER A 44 4.17 10.23 7.03
CA SER A 44 4.92 9.63 5.94
C SER A 44 4.01 9.11 4.83
N ILE A 45 4.58 8.93 3.65
CA ILE A 45 4.00 8.21 2.51
C ILE A 45 4.90 7.01 2.15
N GLU A 46 4.33 5.93 1.63
CA GLU A 46 5.09 4.90 0.92
C GLU A 46 4.45 4.54 -0.41
N ARG A 47 5.26 4.01 -1.32
CA ARG A 47 4.87 3.65 -2.69
C ARG A 47 5.20 2.19 -2.96
N TYR A 48 4.27 1.48 -3.59
CA TYR A 48 4.48 0.14 -4.12
C TYR A 48 4.57 0.19 -5.65
N ASP A 49 5.59 -0.48 -6.19
CA ASP A 49 5.82 -0.68 -7.61
C ASP A 49 5.51 -2.16 -7.94
N PRO A 50 4.45 -2.44 -8.72
CA PRO A 50 4.07 -3.82 -9.05
C PRO A 50 4.91 -4.45 -10.18
N ALA A 51 5.82 -3.70 -10.80
CA ALA A 51 6.65 -4.14 -11.93
C ALA A 51 7.85 -5.00 -11.49
#